data_AF-A0A968XUS3-F1
#
_entry.id   AF-A0A968XUS3-F1
#
_cell.length_a   1.000
_cell.length_b   1.000
_cell.length_c   1.000
_cell.angle_alpha   90.00
_cell.angle_beta   90.00
_cell.angle_gamma   90.00
#
_symmetry.space_group_name_H-M   'P 1'
#
loop_
_entity.id
_entity.type
_entity.pdbx_description
1 polymer ?
#
loop_
_entity_poly.entity_id
_entity_poly.type
_entity_poly.pdbx_seq_one_letter_code
_entity_poly.pdbx_strand_id
1 'polypeptide(L)' 'MWIEEDLAEQPEASVPEASGNWAKTKATYRLWSNKKVSEEAILEGHRTSTMIATQTSPGATPPPAKTSSG' A
#
# COMPACT_ATOMS: atom_id res chain seq x y z
N MET A 1 14.01 5.23 -4.44
CA MET A 1 12.56 5.43 -4.58
C MET A 1 12.06 4.40 -5.55
N TRP A 2 11.20 3.53 -5.04
CA TRP A 2 10.69 2.35 -5.72
C TRP A 2 9.53 2.74 -6.66
N ILE A 3 9.14 1.81 -7.54
CA ILE A 3 8.22 2.11 -8.66
C ILE A 3 6.79 2.30 -8.16
N GLU A 4 6.40 1.60 -7.09
CA GLU A 4 5.09 1.71 -6.47
C GLU A 4 4.86 3.04 -5.75
N GLU A 5 5.91 3.59 -5.14
CA GLU A 5 5.88 4.91 -4.49
C GLU A 5 5.61 6.00 -5.53
N ASP A 6 6.35 5.95 -6.65
CA ASP A 6 6.20 6.90 -7.76
C ASP A 6 4.76 6.90 -8.34
N LEU A 7 4.14 5.72 -8.46
CA LEU A 7 2.76 5.57 -8.94
C LEU A 7 1.72 6.01 -7.90
N ALA A 8 2.00 5.78 -6.61
CA ALA A 8 1.10 6.15 -5.53
C ALA A 8 1.04 7.67 -5.30
N GLU A 9 2.15 8.38 -5.53
CA GLU A 9 2.21 9.84 -5.44
C GLU A 9 1.41 10.54 -6.54
N GLN A 10 1.25 9.90 -7.71
CA GLN A 10 0.61 10.50 -8.89
C GLN A 10 -0.35 9.52 -9.59
N PRO A 11 -1.47 9.14 -8.95
CA PRO A 11 -2.37 8.11 -9.47
C PRO A 11 -3.07 8.51 -10.79
N GLU A 12 -3.19 9.81 -11.06
CA GLU A 12 -3.81 10.33 -12.30
C GLU A 12 -2.80 10.48 -13.46
N ALA A 13 -1.50 10.43 -13.17
CA ALA A 13 -0.47 10.56 -14.19
C ALA A 13 -0.33 9.26 -15.00
N SER A 14 0.06 9.39 -16.27
CA SER A 14 0.39 8.21 -17.05
C SER A 14 1.62 7.49 -16.47
N VAL A 15 1.74 6.18 -16.70
CA VAL A 15 2.86 5.38 -16.18
C VAL A 15 4.25 5.97 -16.52
N PRO A 16 4.49 6.48 -17.75
CA PRO A 16 5.76 7.13 -18.06
C PRO A 16 5.97 8.45 -17.32
N GLU A 17 4.92 9.25 -17.10
CA GLU A 17 4.98 10.51 -16.35
C GLU A 17 5.28 10.26 -14.87
N ALA A 18 4.55 9.34 -14.23
CA ALA A 18 4.79 8.96 -12.84
C ALA A 18 6.19 8.35 -12.65
N SER A 19 6.65 7.50 -13.58
CA SER A 19 7.94 6.80 -13.48
C SER A 19 9.16 7.72 -13.66
N GLY A 20 8.99 8.91 -14.26
CA GLY A 20 10.04 9.93 -14.46
C GLY A 20 11.20 9.55 -15.40
N ASN A 21 11.40 8.27 -15.71
CA ASN A 21 12.40 7.80 -16.67
C ASN A 21 12.00 6.47 -17.35
N TRP A 22 12.68 6.20 -18.47
CA TRP A 22 12.38 5.04 -19.31
C TRP A 22 12.80 3.69 -18.71
N ALA A 23 13.81 3.66 -17.86
CA ALA A 23 14.24 2.44 -17.18
C ALA A 23 13.18 1.97 -16.18
N LYS A 24 12.65 2.89 -15.36
CA LYS A 24 11.55 2.67 -14.41
C LYS A 24 10.26 2.30 -15.14
N THR A 25 9.90 3.03 -16.19
CA THR A 25 8.71 2.72 -17.01
C THR A 25 8.74 1.26 -17.52
N LYS A 26 9.89 0.82 -18.05
CA LYS A 26 10.07 -0.57 -18.50
C LYS A 26 10.04 -1.57 -17.35
N ALA A 27 10.54 -1.21 -16.18
CA ALA A 27 10.47 -2.06 -15.00
C ALA A 27 9.01 -2.22 -14.52
N THR A 28 8.19 -1.17 -14.58
CA THR A 28 6.74 -1.22 -14.31
C THR A 28 6.04 -2.23 -15.22
N TYR A 29 6.21 -2.09 -16.54
CA TYR A 29 5.61 -3.02 -17.49
C TYR A 29 6.15 -4.45 -17.33
N ARG A 30 7.45 -4.61 -17.03
CA ARG A 30 8.03 -5.92 -16.74
C ARG A 30 7.41 -6.56 -15.51
N LEU A 31 7.20 -5.78 -14.44
CA LEU A 31 6.55 -6.24 -13.23
C LEU A 31 5.13 -6.73 -13.52
N TRP A 32 4.33 -5.95 -14.25
CA TRP A 32 2.96 -6.34 -14.63
C TRP A 32 2.88 -7.52 -15.60
N SER A 33 3.86 -7.65 -16.49
CA SER A 33 3.93 -8.79 -17.43
C SER A 33 4.54 -10.06 -16.83
N ASN A 34 5.04 -10.00 -15.58
CA ASN A 34 5.74 -11.11 -14.97
C ASN A 34 4.77 -12.18 -14.49
N LYS A 35 4.72 -13.31 -15.18
CA LYS A 35 3.87 -14.46 -14.83
C LYS A 35 4.13 -15.07 -13.44
N LYS A 36 5.27 -14.76 -12.80
CA LYS A 36 5.57 -15.19 -11.43
C LYS A 36 4.88 -14.33 -10.38
N VAL A 37 4.38 -13.16 -10.76
CA VAL A 37 3.68 -12.22 -9.91
C VAL A 37 2.22 -12.23 -10.36
N SER A 38 1.34 -12.73 -9.51
CA SER A 38 -0.10 -12.67 -9.77
C SER A 38 -0.70 -11.44 -9.10
N GLU A 39 -1.77 -10.91 -9.68
CA GLU A 39 -2.50 -9.77 -9.11
C GLU A 39 -3.00 -10.09 -7.70
N GLU A 40 -3.48 -11.33 -7.50
CA GLU A 40 -3.96 -11.82 -6.22
C GLU A 40 -2.84 -11.81 -5.16
N ALA A 41 -1.61 -12.18 -5.54
CA ALA A 41 -0.47 -12.17 -4.63
C ALA A 41 -0.08 -10.74 -4.21
N ILE A 42 -0.19 -9.76 -5.13
CA ILE A 42 0.04 -8.34 -4.82
C ILE A 42 -1.03 -7.85 -3.83
N LEU A 43 -2.30 -8.13 -4.11
CA LEU A 43 -3.42 -7.70 -3.27
C LEU A 43 -3.36 -8.34 -1.88
N GLU A 44 -2.96 -9.61 -1.78
CA GLU A 44 -2.84 -10.30 -0.50
C GLU A 44 -1.75 -9.70 0.38
N GLY A 45 -0.61 -9.31 -0.20
CA GLY A 45 0.44 -8.58 0.51
C GLY A 45 -0.07 -7.23 1.07
N HIS A 46 -0.88 -6.52 0.29
CA HIS A 46 -1.51 -5.26 0.74
C HIS A 46 -2.49 -5.50 1.89
N ARG A 47 -3.39 -6.49 1.77
CA ARG A 47 -4.35 -6.85 2.84
C ARG A 47 -3.66 -7.27 4.12
N THR A 48 -2.62 -8.09 4.01
CA THR A 48 -1.81 -8.53 5.15
C THR A 48 -1.20 -7.32 5.87
N SER A 49 -0.65 -6.37 5.11
CA SER A 49 -0.07 -5.14 5.67
C SER A 49 -1.12 -4.31 6.42
N THR A 50 -2.34 -4.19 5.88
CA THR A 50 -3.47 -3.50 6.54
C THR A 50 -3.91 -4.22 7.82
N MET A 51 -3.96 -5.56 7.81
CA MET A 51 -4.26 -6.35 9.00
C MET A 51 -3.20 -6.19 10.08
N ILE A 52 -1.91 -6.17 9.72
CA ILE A 52 -0.81 -5.93 10.65
C ILE A 52 -0.90 -4.51 11.23
N ALA A 53 -1.13 -3.50 10.39
CA ALA A 53 -1.25 -2.11 10.83
C ALA A 53 -2.40 -1.91 11.83
N THR A 54 -3.56 -2.52 11.56
CA THR A 54 -4.73 -2.44 12.46
C THR A 54 -4.48 -3.11 13.80
N GLN A 55 -3.78 -4.26 13.79
CA GLN A 55 -3.45 -5.00 15.02
C GLN A 55 -2.30 -4.38 15.83
N THR A 56 -1.46 -3.57 15.19
CA THR A 56 -0.23 -3.00 15.80
C THR A 56 -0.43 -1.58 16.33
N SER A 57 -1.62 -0.97 16.18
CA SER A 57 -1.86 0.38 16.72
C SER A 57 -1.83 0.37 18.26
N PRO A 58 -0.87 1.07 18.92
CA PRO A 58 -0.84 1.21 20.38
C PRO A 58 -1.79 2.35 20.75
N GLY A 59 -3.09 2.11 20.66
CA GLY A 59 -4.08 3.19 20.72
C GLY A 59 -5.49 2.80 21.16
N ALA A 60 -5.71 1.59 21.69
CA ALA A 60 -6.95 1.31 22.40
C ALA A 60 -6.88 1.95 23.79
N THR A 61 -7.08 3.27 23.88
CA THR A 61 -7.49 3.89 25.14
C THR A 61 -8.82 3.24 25.54
N PRO A 62 -8.93 2.56 26.70
CA PRO A 62 -10.21 2.05 27.13
C PRO A 62 -11.18 3.23 27.29
N PRO A 63 -12.46 3.09 26.88
CA PRO A 63 -13.44 4.15 27.06
C PRO A 63 -13.49 4.54 28.54
N PRO A 64 -13.64 5.83 28.89
CA PRO A 64 -13.65 6.25 30.28
C PRO A 64 -14.72 5.46 31.03
N ALA A 65 -14.27 4.72 32.05
CA ALA A 65 -15.16 4.01 32.95
C ALA A 65 -16.21 5.00 33.43
N LYS A 66 -17.49 4.74 33.11
CA LYS A 66 -18.61 5.50 33.65
C LYS A 66 -18.57 5.33 35.17
N THR A 67 -18.02 6.30 35.89
CA THR A 67 -18.21 6.39 37.34
C THR A 67 -19.65 6.83 37.56
N SER A 68 -20.52 5.84 37.70
CA SER A 68 -21.77 5.95 38.43
C SER A 68 -21.43 6.32 39.87
N SER A 69 -21.61 7.58 40.23
CA SER A 69 -21.73 7.99 41.63
C SER A 69 -23.14 8.55 41.81
N GLY A 70 -23.92 7.81 42.61
CA GLY A 70 -25.17 8.28 43.18
C GLY A 70 -24.94 9.13 44.42
#